data_AF-A0A1V5GJM4-F1
#
_entry.id   AF-A0A1V5GJM4-F1
#
_cell.length_a   1.000
_cell.length_b   1.000
_cell.length_c   1.000
_cell.angle_alpha   90.00
_cell.angle_beta   90.00
_cell.angle_gamma   90.00
#
_symmetry.space_group_name_H-M   'P 1'
#
loop_
_entity.id
_entity.type
_entity.pdbx_description
1 polymer ?
#
loop_
_entity_poly.entity_id
_entity_poly.type
_entity_poly.pdbx_seq_one_letter_code
_entity_poly.pdbx_strand_id
1 'polypeptide(L)' 'MAETFNVGDRIVHRLFGKGTVTDILPISDDIVVTIDFDSGKTKKLCAYIAKLEKLQNEDTIKSDGH' A
#
# COMPACT_ATOMS: atom_id res chain seq x y z
N MET A 1 4.62 -8.36 10.53
CA MET A 1 4.27 -6.97 10.88
C MET A 1 3.57 -6.37 9.66
N ALA A 2 2.36 -5.84 9.80
CA ALA A 2 1.60 -5.34 8.65
C ALA A 2 2.38 -4.22 7.93
N GLU A 3 2.69 -4.42 6.65
CA GLU A 3 3.35 -3.42 5.80
C GLU A 3 2.57 -2.11 5.88
N THR A 4 3.15 -1.14 6.59
CA THR A 4 2.52 0.17 6.78
C THR A 4 2.83 0.99 5.54
N PHE A 5 1.81 1.25 4.72
CA PHE A 5 1.92 2.23 3.65
C PHE A 5 2.06 3.62 4.26
N ASN A 6 2.87 4.49 3.64
CA ASN A 6 3.05 5.88 4.06
C ASN A 6 2.69 6.84 2.93
N VAL A 7 2.36 8.09 3.25
CA VAL A 7 2.17 9.12 2.22
C VAL A 7 3.52 9.36 1.53
N GLY A 8 3.52 9.34 0.19
CA GLY A 8 4.71 9.39 -0.65
C GLY A 8 5.24 8.03 -1.09
N ASP A 9 4.68 6.93 -0.58
CA ASP A 9 5.13 5.58 -0.93
C ASP A 9 4.72 5.21 -2.36
N ARG A 10 5.60 4.52 -3.08
CA ARG A 10 5.33 4.08 -4.46
C ARG A 10 4.89 2.63 -4.47
N ILE A 11 3.71 2.41 -5.03
CA ILE A 11 3.15 1.09 -5.23
C ILE A 11 3.10 0.76 -6.71
N VAL A 12 3.08 -0.53 -7.03
CA VAL A 12 2.80 -1.00 -8.38
C VAL A 12 1.60 -1.92 -8.36
N HIS A 13 0.64 -1.64 -9.23
CA HIS A 13 -0.51 -2.51 -9.45
C HIS A 13 -0.41 -3.11 -10.84
N ARG A 14 -0.54 -4.44 -10.95
CA ARG A 14 -0.36 -5.15 -12.24
C ARG A 14 -1.25 -4.63 -13.37
N LEU A 15 -2.45 -4.14 -13.07
CA LEU A 15 -3.40 -3.60 -14.06
C LEU A 15 -3.28 -2.07 -14.30
N PHE A 16 -2.81 -1.31 -13.30
CA PHE A 16 -2.82 0.16 -13.35
C PHE A 16 -1.42 0.78 -13.45
N GLY A 17 -0.38 -0.03 -13.30
CA GLY A 17 1.00 0.42 -13.28
C GLY A 17 1.35 1.05 -11.93
N LYS A 18 2.24 2.05 -11.98
CA LYS A 18 2.81 2.68 -10.80
C LYS A 18 1.87 3.76 -10.26
N GLY A 19 1.77 3.85 -8.95
CA GLY A 19 1.02 4.89 -8.27
C GLY A 19 1.75 5.35 -7.02
N THR A 20 1.41 6.56 -6.56
CA THR A 20 1.98 7.16 -5.35
C THR A 20 0.88 7.35 -4.33
N VAL A 21 1.12 6.92 -3.09
CA VAL A 21 0.20 7.18 -1.99
C VAL A 21 0.20 8.67 -1.69
N THR A 22 -0.94 9.33 -1.80
CA THR A 22 -1.09 10.76 -1.54
C THR A 22 -1.73 11.05 -0.20
N ASP A 23 -2.48 10.09 0.36
CA ASP A 23 -3.19 10.28 1.62
C ASP A 23 -3.45 8.94 2.30
N ILE A 24 -3.52 8.93 3.64
CA ILE A 24 -3.81 7.75 4.44
C ILE A 24 -4.79 8.13 5.53
N LEU A 25 -5.91 7.43 5.53
CA LEU A 25 -7.00 7.60 6.48
C LEU A 25 -7.07 6.35 7.37
N PRO A 26 -6.60 6.43 8.61
CA PRO A 26 -6.82 5.37 9.58
C PRO A 26 -8.29 5.39 10.02
N ILE A 27 -8.95 4.25 9.87
CA ILE A 27 -10.28 3.93 10.36
C ILE A 27 -10.09 2.86 11.44
N SER A 28 -10.98 2.79 12.44
CA SER A 28 -10.79 2.06 13.70
C SER A 28 -10.12 0.67 13.64
N ASP A 29 -10.33 -0.10 12.57
CA ASP A 29 -9.70 -1.43 12.37
C ASP A 29 -8.94 -1.56 11.03
N ASP A 30 -9.01 -0.55 10.16
CA ASP A 30 -8.54 -0.59 8.78
C ASP A 30 -7.88 0.73 8.38
N ILE A 31 -7.00 0.71 7.37
CA ILE A 31 -6.49 1.95 6.79
C ILE A 31 -6.92 2.06 5.32
N VAL A 32 -7.41 3.26 4.95
CA VAL A 32 -7.73 3.61 3.58
C VAL A 32 -6.60 4.46 3.04
N VAL A 33 -5.91 3.96 2.02
CA VAL A 33 -4.85 4.65 1.30
C VAL A 33 -5.42 5.27 0.04
N THR A 34 -5.17 6.55 -0.19
CA THR A 34 -5.44 7.22 -1.46
C THR A 34 -4.20 7.12 -2.31
N ILE A 35 -4.33 6.51 -3.49
CA ILE A 35 -3.23 6.35 -4.44
C ILE A 35 -3.55 7.13 -5.70
N ASP A 36 -2.62 7.97 -6.09
CA ASP A 36 -2.61 8.63 -7.38
C ASP A 36 -1.80 7.80 -8.38
N PHE A 37 -2.47 7.21 -9.35
CA PHE A 37 -1.83 6.47 -10.42
C PHE A 37 -1.40 7.42 -11.53
N ASP A 38 -0.18 7.19 -12.05
CA ASP A 38 0.43 7.98 -13.13
C ASP A 38 -0.41 7.98 -14.42
N SER A 39 -1.32 7.02 -14.56
CA SER A 39 -2.38 7.03 -15.58
C SER A 39 -3.41 8.18 -15.45
N GLY A 40 -3.25 9.10 -14.48
CA GLY A 40 -4.21 10.17 -14.19
C GLY A 40 -5.45 9.70 -13.44
N LYS A 41 -5.37 8.58 -12.74
CA LYS A 41 -6.49 7.99 -11.98
C LYS A 41 -6.16 7.99 -10.50
N THR A 42 -6.97 8.64 -9.68
CA THR A 42 -6.83 8.57 -8.23
C THR A 42 -7.85 7.57 -7.66
N LYS A 43 -7.41 6.61 -6.85
CA LYS A 43 -8.28 5.62 -6.19
C LYS A 43 -8.01 5.56 -4.70
N LYS A 44 -9.10 5.48 -3.93
CA LYS A 44 -9.06 5.15 -2.50
C LYS A 44 -9.20 3.64 -2.36
N LEU A 45 -8.23 3.02 -1.71
CA LEU A 45 -8.10 1.59 -1.57
C LEU A 45 -7.88 1.25 -0.11
N CYS A 46 -8.55 0.22 0.40
CA CYS A 46 -8.26 -0.29 1.74
C CYS A 46 -6.98 -1.12 1.68
N ALA A 47 -5.99 -0.82 2.51
CA ALA A 47 -4.69 -1.48 2.45
C ALA A 47 -4.78 -3.00 2.62
N TYR A 48 -5.71 -3.48 3.44
CA TYR A 48 -5.93 -4.92 3.66
C TYR A 48 -6.45 -5.65 2.42
N ILE A 49 -7.33 -5.01 1.64
CA ILE A 49 -8.01 -5.64 0.50
C ILE A 49 -7.21 -5.51 -0.80
N ALA A 50 -6.43 -4.43 -0.93
CA ALA A 50 -5.89 -4.03 -2.21
C ALA A 50 -4.68 -4.86 -2.70
N LYS A 51 -4.16 -5.79 -1.87
CA LYS A 51 -2.98 -6.64 -2.17
C LYS A 51 -1.91 -5.87 -2.95
N LEU A 52 -1.63 -4.65 -2.50
CA LEU A 52 -0.72 -3.75 -3.20
C LEU A 52 0.69 -4.28 -3.00
N GLU A 53 1.40 -4.50 -4.10
CA GLU A 53 2.82 -4.84 -4.03
C GLU A 53 3.58 -3.52 -3.79
N LYS A 54 4.05 -3.34 -2.56
CA LYS A 54 4.89 -2.21 -2.19
C LYS A 54 6.23 -2.35 -2.90
N LEU A 55 6.73 -1.30 -3.53
CA LEU A 55 8.04 -1.33 -4.19
C LEU A 55 9.21 -1.23 -3.19
N GLN A 56 8.95 -1.12 -1.88
CA GLN A 56 9.97 -1.14 -0.85
C GLN A 56 10.38 -2.57 -0.50
N ASN A 57 11.53 -2.93 -1.02
CA ASN A 57 12.33 -4.08 -0.67
C ASN A 57 12.87 -3.94 0.78
N GLU A 58 12.36 -4.71 1.74
CA GLU A 58 13.21 -5.33 2.78
C GLU A 58 12.48 -6.52 3.44
N ASP A 59 13.14 -7.67 3.35
CA ASP A 59 12.88 -8.92 4.01
C ASP A 59 12.50 -8.80 5.50
N THR A 60 11.44 -9.50 5.90
CA THR A 60 11.41 -10.14 7.23
C THR A 60 10.79 -11.52 7.14
N ILE A 61 11.48 -12.41 6.45
CA ILE A 61 11.45 -13.83 6.79
C ILE A 61 12.33 -14.01 8.04
N LYS A 62 11.73 -14.09 9.23
CA LYS A 62 12.13 -14.95 10.38
C LYS A 62 10.84 -15.21 11.20
N SER A 63 10.20 -16.39 11.17
CA SER A 63 10.51 -17.62 11.95
C SER A 63 10.79 -17.29 13.43
N ASP A 64 10.22 -17.88 14.46
CA ASP A 64 9.53 -19.15 14.71
C ASP A 64 8.98 -19.05 16.15
N GLY A 65 8.06 -19.93 16.55
CA GLY A 65 7.48 -19.92 17.88
C GLY A 65 8.45 -20.17 19.04
N HIS A 66 7.99 -19.81 20.23
CA HIS A 66 8.24 -20.57 21.46
C HIS A 66 6.99 -20.52 22.34
#